data_AF-A0A2N1W7N5-F1
#
_entry.id   AF-A0A2N1W7N5-F1
#
_cell.length_a   1.000
_cell.length_b   1.000
_cell.length_c   1.000
_cell.angle_alpha   90.00
_cell.angle_beta   90.00
_cell.angle_gamma   90.00
#
_symmetry.space_group_name_H-M   'P 1'
#
loop_
_entity.id
_entity.type
_entity.pdbx_description
1 polymer ?
#
loop_
_entity_poly.entity_id
_entity_poly.type
_entity_poly.pdbx_seq_one_letter_code
_entity_poly.pdbx_strand_id
1 'polypeptide(L)'
;MGDEENIKKPDELRDELEELKKENEDLKLLYDTIVKHATTLENDLEKKLREITVMSVTDSLTNIFNRRKFTDSLLFEVKGALKNSTPLALIIFDIDNFKQINDKYGHDYGDFVLVTSVSIIKKVLLKNSIFARWGGDEFTILLPGTNAAQAVKIAEAAREELHNHYLNIHREVSCSFGVTELLSTDNIKSFIVRADNALYDAKNNGRNSVKCFL
;
A
#
# COMPACT_ATOMS: atom_id res chain seq x y z
N MET A 1 20.41 -11.20 80.79
CA MET A 1 19.50 -11.09 79.63
C MET A 1 19.40 -9.62 79.30
N GLY A 2 20.28 -9.18 78.41
CA GLY A 2 20.37 -7.82 77.91
C GLY A 2 21.26 -7.96 76.70
N ASP A 3 20.64 -8.13 75.53
CA ASP A 3 21.35 -8.12 74.27
C ASP A 3 21.98 -6.74 74.15
N GLU A 4 23.31 -6.67 74.30
CA GLU A 4 24.06 -5.46 73.93
C GLU A 4 23.87 -5.28 72.43
N GLU A 5 23.00 -4.34 72.05
CA GLU A 5 22.93 -3.85 70.68
C GLU A 5 24.36 -3.43 70.28
N ASN A 6 24.92 -4.16 69.33
CA ASN A 6 26.21 -3.89 68.73
C ASN A 6 26.10 -2.61 67.91
N ILE A 7 26.17 -1.45 68.58
CA ILE A 7 26.08 -0.12 67.97
C ILE A 7 27.38 0.11 67.19
N LYS A 8 27.30 0.02 65.86
CA LYS A 8 28.41 0.32 64.94
C LYS A 8 29.04 1.67 65.28
N LYS A 9 30.38 1.73 65.21
CA LYS A 9 31.10 2.98 65.50
C LYS A 9 30.85 4.02 64.40
N PRO A 10 30.92 5.33 64.70
CA PRO A 10 30.66 6.40 63.73
C PRO A 10 31.49 6.30 62.42
N ASP A 11 32.71 5.79 62.49
CA ASP A 11 33.57 5.59 61.32
C ASP A 11 33.09 4.42 60.44
N GLU A 12 32.62 3.32 61.06
CA GLU A 12 32.05 2.16 60.35
C GLU A 12 30.75 2.51 59.62
N LEU A 13 29.91 3.36 60.23
CA LEU A 13 28.69 3.89 59.60
C LEU A 13 28.99 4.81 58.41
N ARG A 14 30.13 5.50 58.44
CA ARG A 14 30.55 6.41 57.37
C ARG A 14 31.05 5.65 56.15
N ASP A 15 31.84 4.60 56.37
CA ASP A 15 32.33 3.72 55.29
C ASP A 15 31.16 3.00 54.60
N GLU A 16 30.20 2.48 55.38
CA GLU A 16 28.99 1.83 54.85
C GLU A 16 28.09 2.80 54.07
N LEU A 17 28.02 4.07 54.50
CA LEU A 17 27.30 5.12 53.77
C LEU A 17 27.98 5.48 52.43
N GLU A 18 29.31 5.48 52.37
CA GLU A 18 30.05 5.70 51.12
C GLU A 18 29.86 4.53 50.15
N GLU A 19 29.86 3.30 50.65
CA GLU A 19 29.61 2.09 49.86
C GLU A 19 28.18 2.08 49.28
N LEU A 20 27.16 2.37 50.11
CA LEU A 20 25.76 2.50 49.67
C LEU A 20 25.55 3.61 48.64
N LYS A 21 26.27 4.73 48.74
CA LYS A 21 26.20 5.80 47.74
C LYS A 21 26.75 5.34 46.39
N LYS A 22 27.87 4.63 46.41
CA LYS A 22 28.48 4.08 45.21
C LYS A 22 27.56 3.03 44.54
N GLU A 23 26.98 2.12 45.32
CA GLU A 23 25.99 1.16 44.81
C GLU A 23 24.76 1.85 44.20
N ASN A 24 24.28 2.94 44.80
CA ASN A 24 23.17 3.73 44.23
C ASN A 24 23.53 4.40 42.91
N GLU A 25 24.76 4.90 42.76
CA GLU A 25 25.24 5.47 41.49
C GLU A 25 25.32 4.40 40.39
N ASP A 26 25.87 3.23 40.72
CA ASP A 26 25.95 2.08 39.80
C ASP A 26 24.54 1.59 39.41
N LEU A 27 23.61 1.53 40.37
CA LEU A 27 22.22 1.15 40.13
C LEU A 27 21.51 2.15 39.21
N LYS A 28 21.80 3.45 39.37
CA LYS A 28 21.25 4.50 38.51
C LYS A 28 21.79 4.39 37.07
N LEU A 29 23.08 4.11 36.91
CA LEU A 29 23.69 3.88 35.60
C LEU A 29 23.09 2.64 34.92
N LEU A 30 22.87 1.56 35.67
CA LEU A 30 22.21 0.35 35.18
C LEU A 30 20.76 0.65 34.75
N TYR A 31 20.02 1.41 35.56
CA TYR A 31 18.66 1.83 35.24
C TYR A 31 18.61 2.62 33.93
N ASP A 32 19.44 3.66 33.78
CA ASP A 32 19.50 4.48 32.56
C ASP A 32 19.88 3.63 31.33
N THR A 33 20.78 2.67 31.52
CA THR A 33 21.19 1.72 30.46
C THR A 33 20.05 0.80 30.05
N ILE A 34 19.29 0.27 31.00
CA ILE A 34 18.13 -0.59 30.74
C ILE A 34 17.03 0.20 30.01
N VAL A 35 16.72 1.42 30.48
CA VAL A 35 15.72 2.29 29.84
C VAL A 35 16.12 2.62 28.40
N LYS A 36 17.39 2.93 28.17
CA LYS A 36 17.90 3.19 26.82
C LYS A 36 17.81 1.95 25.90
N HIS A 37 18.12 0.76 26.41
CA HIS A 37 17.96 -0.47 25.63
C HIS A 37 16.49 -0.79 25.36
N ALA A 38 15.60 -0.63 26.35
CA ALA A 38 14.17 -0.89 26.20
C ALA A 38 13.56 0.02 25.11
N THR A 39 13.83 1.32 25.17
CA THR A 39 13.37 2.29 24.15
C THR A 39 13.95 1.99 22.76
N THR A 40 15.20 1.53 22.67
CA THR A 40 15.79 1.10 21.39
C THR A 40 15.08 -0.14 20.83
N LEU A 41 14.82 -1.15 21.67
CA LEU A 41 14.10 -2.36 21.28
C LEU A 41 12.68 -2.05 20.83
N GLU A 42 11.96 -1.16 21.51
CA GLU A 42 10.61 -0.74 21.12
C GLU A 42 10.60 -0.12 19.73
N ASN A 43 11.52 0.81 19.46
CA ASN A 43 11.64 1.45 18.15
C ASN A 43 11.97 0.44 17.04
N ASP A 44 12.88 -0.50 17.30
CA ASP A 44 13.23 -1.55 16.36
C ASP A 44 12.05 -2.49 16.09
N LEU A 45 11.29 -2.85 17.13
CA LEU A 45 10.10 -3.69 17.01
C LEU A 45 9.04 -2.99 16.16
N GLU A 46 8.76 -1.72 16.42
CA GLU A 46 7.83 -0.95 15.60
C GLU A 46 8.28 -0.84 14.14
N LYS A 47 9.58 -0.62 13.91
CA LYS A 47 10.13 -0.56 12.55
C LYS A 47 9.92 -1.88 11.82
N LYS A 48 10.24 -3.01 12.46
CA LYS A 48 10.01 -4.34 11.88
C LYS A 48 8.53 -4.61 11.63
N LEU A 49 7.65 -4.23 12.55
CA LEU A 49 6.20 -4.37 12.35
C LEU A 49 5.71 -3.53 11.16
N ARG A 50 6.21 -2.31 11.00
CA ARG A 50 5.92 -1.46 9.83
C ARG A 50 6.40 -2.11 8.53
N GLU A 51 7.63 -2.61 8.50
CA GLU A 51 8.20 -3.30 7.33
C GLU A 51 7.37 -4.54 6.96
N ILE A 52 7.04 -5.39 7.93
CA ILE A 52 6.18 -6.57 7.74
C ILE A 52 4.82 -6.17 7.19
N THR A 53 4.22 -5.12 7.74
CA THR A 53 2.91 -4.63 7.32
C THR A 53 2.97 -4.16 5.87
N VAL A 54 3.95 -3.33 5.51
CA VAL A 54 4.14 -2.84 4.13
C VAL A 54 4.32 -4.02 3.18
N MET A 55 5.24 -4.95 3.47
CA MET A 55 5.46 -6.13 2.63
C MET A 55 4.20 -7.01 2.48
N SER A 56 3.34 -7.05 3.50
CA SER A 56 2.10 -7.83 3.44
C SER A 56 0.99 -7.20 2.60
N VAL A 57 1.04 -5.88 2.37
CA VAL A 57 -0.03 -5.12 1.70
C VAL A 57 0.37 -4.52 0.36
N THR A 58 1.64 -4.53 -0.01
CA THR A 58 2.14 -4.03 -1.30
C THR A 58 2.63 -5.13 -2.23
N ASP A 59 2.59 -4.87 -3.53
CA ASP A 59 3.25 -5.67 -4.56
C ASP A 59 4.76 -5.36 -4.58
N SER A 60 5.59 -6.39 -4.60
CA SER A 60 7.04 -6.26 -4.44
C SER A 60 7.74 -5.61 -5.63
N LEU A 61 7.17 -5.72 -6.83
CA LEU A 61 7.75 -5.11 -8.05
C LEU A 61 7.34 -3.65 -8.17
N THR A 62 6.04 -3.37 -8.04
CA THR A 62 5.45 -2.08 -8.41
C THR A 62 5.26 -1.12 -7.23
N ASN A 63 5.42 -1.60 -5.99
CA ASN A 63 5.23 -0.80 -4.76
C ASN A 63 3.88 -0.06 -4.70
N ILE A 64 2.84 -0.65 -5.29
CA ILE A 64 1.42 -0.29 -5.04
C ILE A 64 0.77 -1.37 -4.20
N PHE A 65 -0.50 -1.21 -3.84
CA PHE A 65 -1.18 -2.25 -3.07
C PHE A 65 -1.23 -3.57 -3.84
N ASN A 66 -1.17 -4.67 -3.11
CA ASN A 66 -1.39 -5.99 -3.69
C ASN A 66 -2.88 -6.34 -3.73
N ARG A 67 -3.21 -7.43 -4.41
CA ARG A 67 -4.58 -7.96 -4.53
C ARG A 67 -5.29 -8.13 -3.18
N ARG A 68 -4.58 -8.59 -2.15
CA ARG A 68 -5.14 -8.80 -0.81
C ARG A 68 -5.62 -7.47 -0.23
N LYS A 69 -4.74 -6.46 -0.20
CA LYS A 69 -5.07 -5.14 0.31
C LYS A 69 -6.19 -4.46 -0.48
N PHE A 70 -6.22 -4.64 -1.80
CA PHE A 70 -7.34 -4.16 -2.61
C PHE A 70 -8.65 -4.82 -2.21
N THR A 71 -8.68 -6.15 -2.08
CA THR A 71 -9.89 -6.90 -1.73
C THR A 71 -10.46 -6.43 -0.40
N ASP A 72 -9.61 -6.25 0.61
CA ASP A 72 -10.00 -5.72 1.92
C ASP A 72 -10.59 -4.30 1.81
N SER A 73 -9.96 -3.45 1.01
CA SER A 73 -10.40 -2.06 0.82
C SER A 73 -11.71 -1.99 0.02
N LEU A 74 -11.87 -2.84 -1.00
CA LEU A 74 -13.10 -2.95 -1.78
C LEU A 74 -14.30 -3.35 -0.91
N LEU A 75 -14.13 -4.35 -0.04
CA LEU A 75 -15.16 -4.78 0.91
C LEU A 75 -15.61 -3.62 1.81
N PHE A 76 -14.65 -2.85 2.30
CA PHE A 76 -14.91 -1.71 3.17
C PHE A 76 -15.63 -0.57 2.43
N GLU A 77 -15.08 -0.13 1.29
CA GLU A 77 -15.59 1.01 0.53
C GLU A 77 -16.96 0.73 -0.09
N VAL A 78 -17.22 -0.47 -0.63
CA VAL A 78 -18.54 -0.82 -1.18
C VAL A 78 -19.61 -0.77 -0.09
N LYS A 79 -19.31 -1.33 1.10
CA LYS A 79 -20.24 -1.28 2.23
C LYS A 79 -20.52 0.15 2.68
N GLY A 80 -19.48 1.00 2.74
CA GLY A 80 -19.60 2.41 3.09
C GLY A 80 -20.42 3.20 2.06
N ALA A 81 -20.13 3.00 0.78
CA ALA A 81 -20.78 3.67 -0.33
C ALA A 81 -22.28 3.35 -0.43
N LEU A 82 -22.66 2.07 -0.34
CA LEU A 82 -24.07 1.67 -0.34
C LEU A 82 -24.82 2.23 0.87
N LYS A 83 -24.20 2.21 2.06
CA LYS A 83 -24.82 2.71 3.29
C LYS A 83 -25.05 4.23 3.23
N ASN A 84 -24.09 4.97 2.72
CA ASN A 84 -24.10 6.44 2.74
C ASN A 84 -24.61 7.06 1.44
N SER A 85 -24.97 6.24 0.44
CA SER A 85 -25.34 6.69 -0.91
C SER A 85 -24.28 7.62 -1.54
N THR A 86 -22.99 7.31 -1.30
CA THR A 86 -21.88 8.06 -1.88
C THR A 86 -21.35 7.36 -3.13
N PRO A 87 -20.97 8.10 -4.19
CA PRO A 87 -20.47 7.49 -5.41
C PRO A 87 -19.16 6.75 -5.16
N LEU A 88 -18.99 5.61 -5.84
CA LEU A 88 -17.78 4.79 -5.80
C LEU A 88 -17.56 4.25 -7.21
N ALA A 89 -16.40 4.50 -7.79
CA ALA A 89 -16.05 3.98 -9.10
C ALA A 89 -14.89 2.99 -9.03
N LEU A 90 -14.91 2.03 -9.95
CA LEU A 90 -13.87 1.02 -10.14
C LEU A 90 -13.34 1.12 -11.57
N ILE A 91 -12.01 1.14 -11.68
CA ILE A 91 -11.29 0.99 -12.93
C ILE A 91 -10.48 -0.30 -12.84
N ILE A 92 -10.62 -1.16 -13.83
CA ILE A 92 -9.73 -2.32 -14.05
C ILE A 92 -9.04 -2.08 -15.38
N PHE A 93 -7.72 -2.24 -15.42
CA PHE A 93 -6.96 -2.04 -16.65
C PHE A 93 -5.81 -3.03 -16.75
N ASP A 94 -5.31 -3.15 -17.97
CA ASP A 94 -4.28 -4.13 -18.31
C ASP A 94 -3.40 -3.61 -19.46
N ILE A 95 -2.13 -4.03 -19.46
CA ILE A 95 -1.16 -3.65 -20.48
C ILE A 95 -1.39 -4.49 -21.74
N ASP A 96 -1.72 -3.81 -22.83
CA ASP A 96 -2.06 -4.43 -24.09
C ASP A 96 -0.87 -5.23 -24.65
N ASN A 97 -1.14 -6.50 -24.97
CA ASN A 97 -0.17 -7.43 -25.57
C ASN A 97 1.08 -7.67 -24.69
N PHE A 98 0.98 -7.57 -23.37
CA PHE A 98 2.14 -7.71 -22.46
C PHE A 98 2.93 -9.01 -22.64
N LYS A 99 2.26 -10.13 -22.93
CA LYS A 99 2.95 -11.39 -23.26
C LYS A 99 3.88 -11.23 -24.48
N GLN A 100 3.42 -10.57 -25.54
CA GLN A 100 4.24 -10.34 -26.74
C GLN A 100 5.42 -9.42 -26.44
N ILE A 101 5.23 -8.43 -25.55
CA ILE A 101 6.31 -7.56 -25.06
C ILE A 101 7.38 -8.41 -24.36
N ASN A 102 6.99 -9.30 -23.45
CA ASN A 102 7.91 -10.21 -22.77
C ASN A 102 8.61 -11.16 -23.74
N ASP A 103 7.87 -11.75 -24.67
CA ASP A 103 8.43 -12.70 -25.64
C ASP A 103 9.46 -12.03 -26.57
N LYS A 104 9.28 -10.74 -26.87
CA LYS A 104 10.15 -9.96 -27.77
C LYS A 104 11.35 -9.32 -27.07
N TYR A 105 11.19 -8.83 -25.84
CA TYR A 105 12.20 -8.02 -25.14
C TYR A 105 12.71 -8.64 -23.84
N GLY A 106 12.15 -9.77 -23.41
CA GLY A 106 12.47 -10.42 -22.14
C GLY A 106 11.69 -9.85 -20.95
N HIS A 107 11.71 -10.61 -19.85
CA HIS A 107 10.97 -10.29 -18.63
C HIS A 107 11.46 -9.02 -17.94
N ASP A 108 12.76 -8.73 -17.96
CA ASP A 108 13.32 -7.51 -17.36
C ASP A 108 12.71 -6.25 -17.98
N TYR A 109 12.44 -6.29 -19.29
CA TYR A 109 11.77 -5.20 -20.00
C TYR A 109 10.28 -5.13 -19.65
N GLY A 110 9.60 -6.27 -19.51
CA GLY A 110 8.23 -6.32 -19.00
C GLY A 110 8.09 -5.69 -17.61
N ASP A 111 9.02 -6.02 -16.71
CA ASP A 111 9.08 -5.46 -15.36
C ASP A 111 9.29 -3.94 -15.40
N PHE A 112 10.18 -3.46 -16.28
CA PHE A 112 10.34 -2.03 -16.53
C PHE A 112 9.04 -1.37 -17.00
N VAL A 113 8.30 -2.00 -17.92
CA VAL A 113 7.00 -1.49 -18.41
C VAL A 113 5.97 -1.42 -17.29
N LEU A 114 5.88 -2.44 -16.44
CA LEU A 114 4.97 -2.45 -15.29
C LEU A 114 5.27 -1.33 -14.30
N VAL A 115 6.53 -1.20 -13.89
CA VAL A 115 6.98 -0.18 -12.92
C VAL A 115 6.77 1.24 -13.47
N THR A 116 7.12 1.44 -14.74
CA THR A 116 7.00 2.74 -15.41
C THR A 116 5.53 3.14 -15.56
N SER A 117 4.67 2.20 -15.98
CA SER A 117 3.23 2.45 -16.12
C SER A 117 2.60 2.86 -14.80
N VAL A 118 2.94 2.17 -13.71
CA VAL A 118 2.49 2.52 -12.36
C VAL A 118 2.94 3.92 -11.94
N SER A 119 4.19 4.28 -12.23
CA SER A 119 4.74 5.61 -11.92
C SER A 119 4.01 6.73 -12.66
N ILE A 120 3.66 6.50 -13.92
CA ILE A 120 2.91 7.45 -14.75
C ILE A 120 1.49 7.62 -14.22
N ILE A 121 0.77 6.51 -14.01
CA ILE A 121 -0.63 6.54 -13.56
C ILE A 121 -0.74 7.21 -12.19
N LYS A 122 0.20 6.96 -11.26
CA LYS A 122 0.20 7.60 -9.94
C LYS A 122 0.12 9.14 -9.99
N LYS A 123 0.60 9.77 -11.06
CA LYS A 123 0.59 11.24 -11.22
C LYS A 123 -0.80 11.80 -11.53
N VAL A 124 -1.70 10.99 -12.11
CA VAL A 124 -3.06 11.41 -12.48
C VAL A 124 -4.11 11.00 -11.44
N LEU A 125 -3.76 10.15 -10.48
CA LEU A 125 -4.68 9.67 -9.46
C LEU A 125 -4.91 10.68 -8.33
N LEU A 126 -6.14 10.67 -7.80
CA LEU A 126 -6.50 11.41 -6.60
C LEU A 126 -5.82 10.82 -5.36
N LYS A 127 -5.60 11.64 -4.33
CA LYS A 127 -4.93 11.22 -3.07
C LYS A 127 -5.62 10.06 -2.35
N ASN A 128 -6.95 9.94 -2.47
CA ASN A 128 -7.75 8.89 -1.86
C ASN A 128 -7.95 7.66 -2.77
N SER A 129 -7.32 7.61 -3.94
CA SER A 129 -7.42 6.47 -4.85
C SER A 129 -6.70 5.26 -4.25
N ILE A 130 -7.34 4.10 -4.29
CA ILE A 130 -6.72 2.83 -3.90
C ILE A 130 -6.25 2.14 -5.17
N PHE A 131 -4.95 2.26 -5.44
CA PHE A 131 -4.31 1.69 -6.63
C PHE A 131 -3.59 0.40 -6.27
N ALA A 132 -3.91 -0.69 -6.96
CA ALA A 132 -3.38 -2.00 -6.69
C ALA A 132 -3.05 -2.81 -7.95
N ARG A 133 -2.08 -3.71 -7.84
CA ARG A 133 -1.81 -4.76 -8.83
C ARG A 133 -2.65 -5.98 -8.50
N TRP A 134 -3.52 -6.37 -9.43
CA TRP A 134 -4.46 -7.48 -9.25
C TRP A 134 -3.77 -8.82 -9.54
N GLY A 135 -2.94 -8.86 -10.58
CA GLY A 135 -2.09 -10.00 -10.92
C GLY A 135 -1.43 -9.80 -12.27
N GLY A 136 -0.22 -10.34 -12.49
CA GLY A 136 0.47 -10.22 -13.78
C GLY A 136 0.57 -8.76 -14.26
N ASP A 137 -0.09 -8.46 -15.38
CA ASP A 137 -0.24 -7.16 -16.03
C ASP A 137 -1.58 -6.46 -15.76
N GLU A 138 -2.42 -7.02 -14.89
CA GLU A 138 -3.71 -6.50 -14.49
C GLU A 138 -3.62 -5.63 -13.23
N PHE A 139 -4.30 -4.48 -13.29
CA PHE A 139 -4.31 -3.45 -12.26
C PHE A 139 -5.72 -2.97 -11.97
N THR A 140 -5.91 -2.45 -10.77
CA THR A 140 -7.21 -1.98 -10.26
C THR A 140 -7.06 -0.64 -9.56
N ILE A 141 -8.00 0.26 -9.78
CA ILE A 141 -8.08 1.55 -9.10
C ILE A 141 -9.51 1.70 -8.56
N LEU A 142 -9.63 1.80 -7.24
CA LEU A 142 -10.89 2.11 -6.58
C LEU A 142 -10.91 3.60 -6.19
N LEU A 143 -12.01 4.28 -6.52
CA LEU A 143 -12.16 5.73 -6.44
C LEU A 143 -13.35 6.12 -5.54
N PRO A 144 -13.15 6.22 -4.22
CA PRO A 144 -14.20 6.69 -3.30
C PRO A 144 -14.62 8.13 -3.61
N GLY A 145 -15.92 8.40 -3.55
CA GLY A 145 -16.49 9.73 -3.81
C GLY A 145 -16.46 10.14 -5.28
N THR A 146 -16.29 9.20 -6.20
CA THR A 146 -16.13 9.46 -7.64
C THR A 146 -17.21 8.73 -8.44
N ASN A 147 -17.90 9.46 -9.32
CA ASN A 147 -18.91 8.88 -10.23
C ASN A 147 -18.27 8.39 -11.54
N ALA A 148 -19.06 7.71 -12.38
CA ALA A 148 -18.60 7.13 -13.63
C ALA A 148 -17.96 8.16 -14.58
N ALA A 149 -18.58 9.32 -14.74
CA ALA A 149 -18.09 10.36 -15.65
C ALA A 149 -16.72 10.90 -15.20
N GLN A 150 -16.51 11.08 -13.90
CA GLN A 150 -15.22 11.47 -13.34
C GLN A 150 -14.18 10.36 -13.48
N ALA A 151 -14.58 9.11 -13.22
CA ALA A 151 -13.70 7.95 -13.35
C ALA A 151 -13.23 7.74 -14.79
N VAL A 152 -14.11 7.93 -15.78
CA VAL A 152 -13.75 7.90 -17.21
C VAL A 152 -12.70 8.98 -17.54
N LYS A 153 -12.84 10.20 -17.01
CA LYS A 153 -11.83 11.26 -17.21
C LYS A 153 -10.46 10.87 -16.63
N ILE A 154 -10.44 10.25 -15.46
CA ILE A 154 -9.21 9.76 -14.83
C ILE A 154 -8.59 8.65 -15.67
N ALA A 155 -9.39 7.70 -16.15
CA ALA A 155 -8.94 6.61 -17.01
C ALA A 155 -8.38 7.12 -18.34
N GLU A 156 -9.05 8.08 -18.99
CA GLU A 156 -8.57 8.69 -20.23
C GLU A 156 -7.27 9.46 -20.02
N ALA A 157 -7.16 10.24 -18.94
CA ALA A 157 -5.91 10.92 -18.60
C ALA A 157 -4.76 9.93 -18.38
N ALA A 158 -5.01 8.82 -17.67
CA ALA A 158 -4.02 7.75 -17.49
C ALA A 158 -3.60 7.13 -18.83
N ARG A 159 -4.57 6.82 -19.69
CA ARG A 159 -4.34 6.25 -21.02
C ARG A 159 -3.51 7.19 -21.91
N GLU A 160 -3.84 8.48 -21.94
CA GLU A 160 -3.12 9.48 -22.74
C GLU A 160 -1.70 9.68 -22.24
N GLU A 161 -1.48 9.80 -20.92
CA GLU A 161 -0.14 9.93 -20.34
C GLU A 161 0.76 8.72 -20.66
N LEU A 162 0.21 7.50 -20.55
CA LEU A 162 0.92 6.28 -20.94
C LEU A 162 1.25 6.27 -22.43
N HIS A 163 0.25 6.57 -23.27
CA HIS A 163 0.43 6.60 -24.72
C HIS A 163 1.51 7.59 -25.11
N ASN A 164 1.47 8.81 -24.57
CA ASN A 164 2.45 9.86 -24.85
C ASN A 164 3.86 9.50 -24.38
N HIS A 165 3.99 8.87 -23.21
CA HIS A 165 5.28 8.41 -22.71
C HIS A 165 5.93 7.39 -23.65
N TYR A 166 5.15 6.40 -24.10
CA TYR A 166 5.67 5.31 -24.93
C TYR A 166 5.73 5.65 -26.42
N LEU A 167 5.06 6.72 -26.89
CA LEU A 167 5.02 7.12 -28.30
C LEU A 167 6.42 7.30 -28.93
N ASN A 168 7.38 7.79 -28.13
CA ASN A 168 8.74 8.10 -28.57
C ASN A 168 9.77 7.02 -28.25
N ILE A 169 9.40 6.04 -27.42
CA ILE A 169 10.33 5.02 -26.92
C ILE A 169 9.94 3.65 -27.45
N HIS A 170 8.68 3.25 -27.27
CA HIS A 170 8.16 1.93 -27.62
C HIS A 170 6.67 1.99 -28.00
N ARG A 171 6.37 2.33 -29.26
CA ARG A 171 4.99 2.58 -29.77
C ARG A 171 3.99 1.44 -29.59
N GLU A 172 4.45 0.24 -29.26
CA GLU A 172 3.59 -0.93 -29.08
C GLU A 172 3.00 -1.04 -27.66
N VAL A 173 3.53 -0.29 -26.69
CA VAL A 173 3.00 -0.31 -25.31
C VAL A 173 1.77 0.59 -25.23
N SER A 174 0.64 -0.01 -24.85
CA SER A 174 -0.63 0.69 -24.58
C SER A 174 -1.39 -0.02 -23.47
N CYS A 175 -2.48 0.58 -22.98
CA CYS A 175 -3.31 -0.01 -21.95
C CYS A 175 -4.79 0.17 -22.30
N SER A 176 -5.58 -0.85 -21.97
CA SER A 176 -7.04 -0.83 -22.09
C SER A 176 -7.67 -0.74 -20.71
N PHE A 177 -8.77 0.01 -20.58
CA PHE A 177 -9.40 0.33 -19.30
C PHE A 177 -10.90 0.01 -19.33
N GLY A 178 -11.36 -0.76 -18.34
CA GLY A 178 -12.77 -0.96 -18.01
C GLY A 178 -13.16 -0.14 -16.80
N VAL A 179 -14.21 0.68 -16.93
CA VAL A 179 -14.68 1.61 -15.90
C VAL A 179 -16.11 1.29 -15.53
N THR A 180 -16.43 1.38 -14.24
CA THR A 180 -17.81 1.31 -13.79
C THR A 180 -18.02 2.09 -12.50
N GLU A 181 -19.28 2.46 -12.24
CA GLU A 181 -19.73 3.03 -10.97
C GLU A 181 -20.57 2.00 -10.21
N LEU A 182 -20.49 2.05 -8.88
CA LEU A 182 -21.26 1.19 -7.99
C LEU A 182 -22.74 1.60 -8.04
N LEU A 183 -23.60 0.65 -8.37
CA LEU A 183 -25.05 0.83 -8.35
C LEU A 183 -25.64 0.37 -7.01
N SER A 184 -26.79 0.91 -6.66
CA SER A 184 -27.53 0.50 -5.45
C SER A 184 -27.97 -0.97 -5.47
N THR A 185 -28.05 -1.58 -6.65
CA THR A 185 -28.42 -2.99 -6.85
C THR A 185 -27.22 -3.93 -6.82
N ASP A 186 -26.00 -3.40 -6.73
CA ASP A 186 -24.80 -4.23 -6.80
C ASP A 186 -24.51 -4.99 -5.51
N ASN A 187 -23.89 -6.15 -5.73
CA ASN A 187 -22.96 -6.72 -4.77
C ASN A 187 -21.53 -6.59 -5.32
N ILE A 188 -20.54 -6.94 -4.50
CA ILE A 188 -19.12 -6.82 -4.87
C ILE A 188 -18.81 -7.59 -6.16
N LYS A 189 -19.41 -8.77 -6.34
CA LYS A 189 -19.16 -9.60 -7.53
C LYS A 189 -19.72 -8.93 -8.78
N SER A 190 -20.95 -8.41 -8.76
CA SER A 190 -21.52 -7.74 -9.93
C SER A 190 -20.75 -6.46 -10.31
N PHE A 191 -20.28 -5.73 -9.30
CA PHE A 191 -19.46 -4.52 -9.49
C PHE A 191 -18.13 -4.83 -10.20
N ILE A 192 -17.39 -5.85 -9.75
CA ILE A 192 -16.13 -6.28 -10.40
C ILE A 192 -16.41 -6.81 -11.82
N VAL A 193 -17.38 -7.73 -11.96
CA VAL A 193 -17.69 -8.35 -13.25
C VAL A 193 -18.08 -7.31 -14.30
N ARG A 194 -18.78 -6.24 -13.91
CA ARG A 194 -19.14 -5.16 -14.85
C ARG A 194 -17.90 -4.38 -15.32
N ALA A 195 -16.95 -4.11 -14.44
CA ALA A 195 -15.68 -3.48 -14.82
C ALA A 195 -14.84 -4.40 -15.73
N ASP A 196 -14.76 -5.70 -15.42
CA ASP A 196 -14.07 -6.69 -16.25
C ASP A 196 -14.69 -6.79 -17.65
N ASN A 197 -16.03 -6.80 -17.74
CA ASN A 197 -16.73 -6.82 -19.02
C ASN A 197 -16.44 -5.56 -19.86
N ALA A 198 -16.35 -4.39 -19.21
CA ALA A 198 -15.95 -3.16 -19.88
C ALA A 198 -14.50 -3.24 -20.39
N LEU A 199 -13.57 -3.78 -19.58
CA LEU A 199 -12.18 -3.98 -20.00
C LEU A 199 -12.07 -4.97 -21.17
N TYR A 200 -12.84 -6.06 -21.12
CA TYR A 200 -12.92 -7.03 -22.20
C TYR A 200 -13.39 -6.39 -23.51
N ASP A 201 -14.42 -5.52 -23.44
CA ASP A 201 -14.87 -4.74 -24.60
C ASP A 201 -13.76 -3.81 -25.14
N ALA A 202 -13.02 -3.13 -24.25
CA ALA A 202 -11.91 -2.27 -24.64
C ALA A 202 -10.81 -3.04 -25.38
N LYS A 203 -10.46 -4.23 -24.89
CA LYS A 203 -9.44 -5.10 -25.50
C LYS A 203 -9.86 -5.64 -26.88
N ASN A 204 -11.15 -5.94 -27.05
CA ASN A 204 -11.65 -6.50 -28.32
C ASN A 204 -11.96 -5.43 -29.37
N ASN A 205 -12.25 -4.19 -28.95
CA ASN A 205 -12.56 -3.07 -29.84
C ASN A 205 -11.35 -2.22 -30.19
N GLY A 206 -10.20 -2.86 -30.40
CA GLY A 206 -8.98 -2.19 -30.90
C GLY A 206 -7.95 -1.81 -29.85
N ARG A 207 -8.16 -2.14 -28.57
CA ARG A 207 -7.24 -1.85 -27.45
C ARG A 207 -7.00 -0.35 -27.27
N ASN A 208 -6.06 0.05 -26.40
CA ASN A 208 -5.72 1.46 -26.16
C ASN A 208 -6.96 2.36 -26.02
N SER A 209 -7.94 1.92 -25.21
CA SER A 209 -9.23 2.60 -25.10
C SER A 209 -9.82 2.45 -23.70
N VAL A 210 -10.74 3.36 -23.39
CA VAL A 210 -11.55 3.31 -22.16
C VAL A 210 -12.98 2.91 -22.53
N LYS A 211 -13.54 1.95 -21.81
CA LYS A 211 -14.95 1.57 -21.89
C LYS A 211 -15.59 1.68 -20.53
N CYS A 212 -16.83 2.16 -20.49
CA CYS A 212 -17.56 2.34 -19.25
C CYS A 212 -18.93 1.67 -19.33
N PHE A 213 -19.22 0.76 -18.39
CA PHE A 213 -20.52 0.10 -18.24
C PHE A 213 -21.16 0.50 -16.91
N LEU A 214 -22.49 0.67 -16.92
CA LEU A 214 -23.33 0.98 -15.76
C LEU A 214 -24.36 -0.13 -15.58
#